data_AF-A0AAN9NP72-F1
#
_entry.id   AF-A0AAN9NP72-F1
#
_cell.length_a   1.000
_cell.length_b   1.000
_cell.length_c   1.000
_cell.angle_alpha   90.00
_cell.angle_beta   90.00
_cell.angle_gamma   90.00
#
_symmetry.space_group_name_H-M   'P 1'
#
loop_
_entity.id
_entity.type
_entity.pdbx_description
1 polymer ?
#
loop_
_entity_poly.entity_id
_entity_poly.type
_entity_poly.pdbx_seq_one_letter_code
_entity_poly.pdbx_strand_id
1 'polypeptide(L)'
;MAGRGSDSKKQLLSLIRNFAAEKSDGERRVVTLRKQIAKLSSELSVAYEELVKAKRCKEIVEQDLNGFEVQLMLSEASNQTLEARVSLIQDHISAVGSDLETLKCEEAALREQFFHNMLHMNGKIRKFQESIVTCDIDEVDCTASRDESQVIMKENDAEVALCDLESTLVEVTSQIAKENEEYQAEQKNYKNVQQQLIDCERKVSLMGMIVMLTKELLDLTIYPYKYSIVFIVLVVPSSYSSKLEVTCSSLGEELQVRCTCPGCHLDNVDSFSEILANLER
;
A
#
# COMPACT_ATOMS: atom_id res chain seq x y z
N MET A 1 -112.03 -51.98 2.86
CA MET A 1 -111.38 -50.65 3.01
C MET A 1 -110.16 -50.80 3.91
N ALA A 2 -109.06 -51.39 3.43
CA ALA A 2 -107.81 -51.55 4.20
C ALA A 2 -106.66 -51.18 3.27
N GLY A 3 -106.00 -50.04 3.49
CA GLY A 3 -104.88 -49.62 2.64
C GLY A 3 -104.32 -48.23 2.94
N ARG A 4 -105.16 -47.25 3.29
CA ARG A 4 -104.74 -45.84 3.34
C ARG A 4 -103.94 -45.42 4.59
N GLY A 5 -104.07 -46.16 5.70
CA GLY A 5 -103.35 -45.88 6.95
C GLY A 5 -101.95 -46.51 7.05
N SER A 6 -101.61 -47.44 6.16
CA SER A 6 -100.28 -48.09 6.15
C SER A 6 -99.23 -47.25 5.43
N ASP A 7 -99.62 -46.47 4.43
CA ASP A 7 -98.70 -45.68 3.58
C ASP A 7 -98.17 -44.43 4.27
N SER A 8 -98.98 -43.68 5.02
CA SER A 8 -98.53 -42.48 5.73
C SER A 8 -97.50 -42.80 6.83
N LYS A 9 -97.70 -43.90 7.56
CA LYS A 9 -96.70 -44.41 8.53
C LYS A 9 -95.40 -44.81 7.85
N LYS A 10 -95.44 -45.50 6.69
CA LYS A 10 -94.25 -45.83 5.91
C LYS A 10 -93.51 -44.59 5.43
N GLN A 11 -94.25 -43.55 5.01
CA GLN A 11 -93.68 -42.29 4.53
C GLN A 11 -92.96 -41.52 5.65
N LEU A 12 -93.55 -41.44 6.85
CA LEU A 12 -92.91 -40.86 8.02
C LEU A 12 -91.63 -41.62 8.43
N LEU A 13 -91.67 -42.95 8.45
CA LEU A 13 -90.49 -43.78 8.75
C LEU A 13 -89.38 -43.59 7.71
N SER A 14 -89.73 -43.41 6.43
CA SER A 14 -88.78 -43.09 5.37
C SER A 14 -88.09 -41.74 5.60
N LEU A 15 -88.85 -40.70 5.95
CA LEU A 15 -88.31 -39.37 6.27
C LEU A 15 -87.36 -39.42 7.48
N ILE A 16 -87.72 -40.13 8.54
CA ILE A 16 -86.85 -40.30 9.72
C ILE A 16 -85.55 -41.00 9.33
N ARG A 17 -85.63 -42.07 8.52
CA ARG A 17 -84.44 -42.79 8.03
C ARG A 17 -83.56 -41.89 7.17
N ASN A 18 -84.15 -41.14 6.24
CA ASN A 18 -83.42 -40.22 5.37
C ASN A 18 -82.76 -39.09 6.19
N PHE A 19 -83.45 -38.54 7.18
CA PHE A 19 -82.91 -37.53 8.08
C PHE A 19 -81.73 -38.08 8.89
N ALA A 20 -81.85 -39.30 9.44
CA ALA A 20 -80.76 -39.94 10.16
C ALA A 20 -79.55 -40.24 9.26
N ALA A 21 -79.79 -40.67 8.01
CA ALA A 21 -78.75 -40.91 7.03
C ALA A 21 -78.03 -39.61 6.62
N GLU A 22 -78.77 -38.55 6.30
CA GLU A 22 -78.20 -37.24 5.95
C GLU A 22 -77.42 -36.63 7.12
N LYS A 23 -77.95 -36.76 8.35
CA LYS A 23 -77.23 -36.31 9.55
C LYS A 23 -75.90 -37.05 9.74
N SER A 24 -75.92 -38.39 9.64
CA SER A 24 -74.71 -39.20 9.75
C SER A 24 -73.70 -38.86 8.65
N ASP A 25 -74.17 -38.63 7.43
CA ASP A 25 -73.30 -38.23 6.33
C ASP A 25 -72.70 -36.83 6.54
N GLY A 26 -73.53 -35.86 6.97
CA GLY A 26 -73.10 -34.53 7.36
C GLY A 26 -72.04 -34.55 8.45
N GLU A 27 -72.21 -35.36 9.48
CA GLU A 27 -71.21 -35.55 10.54
C GLU A 27 -69.88 -36.10 9.99
N ARG A 28 -69.92 -37.08 9.08
CA ARG A 28 -68.71 -37.60 8.41
C ARG A 28 -68.02 -36.55 7.55
N ARG A 29 -68.77 -35.74 6.81
CA ARG A 29 -68.23 -34.62 6.02
C ARG A 29 -67.52 -33.61 6.92
N VAL A 30 -68.14 -33.22 8.04
CA VAL A 30 -67.54 -32.30 9.02
C VAL A 30 -66.26 -32.87 9.64
N VAL A 31 -66.25 -34.15 10.02
CA VAL A 31 -65.04 -34.80 10.56
C VAL A 31 -63.90 -34.80 9.53
N THR A 32 -64.21 -35.06 8.26
CA THR A 32 -63.23 -35.06 7.17
C THR A 32 -62.64 -33.66 6.96
N LEU A 33 -63.48 -32.64 6.88
CA LEU A 33 -63.05 -31.24 6.73
C LEU A 33 -62.19 -30.78 7.93
N ARG A 34 -62.55 -31.15 9.16
CA ARG A 34 -61.72 -30.85 10.35
C ARG A 34 -60.33 -31.47 10.26
N LYS A 35 -60.22 -32.72 9.80
CA LYS A 35 -58.92 -33.38 9.58
C LYS A 35 -58.11 -32.67 8.51
N GLN A 36 -58.74 -32.23 7.42
CA GLN A 36 -58.07 -31.46 6.37
C GLN A 36 -57.58 -30.11 6.87
N ILE A 37 -58.40 -29.38 7.64
CA ILE A 37 -58.00 -28.10 8.25
C ILE A 37 -56.79 -28.32 9.16
N ALA A 38 -56.82 -29.32 10.04
CA ALA A 38 -55.70 -29.61 10.93
C ALA A 38 -54.41 -29.93 10.17
N LYS A 39 -54.50 -30.73 9.09
CA LYS A 39 -53.37 -31.06 8.21
C LYS A 39 -52.80 -29.81 7.53
N LEU A 40 -53.66 -28.98 6.92
CA LEU A 40 -53.24 -27.75 6.25
C LEU A 40 -52.62 -26.74 7.24
N SER A 41 -53.16 -26.63 8.45
CA SER A 41 -52.57 -25.81 9.50
C SER A 41 -51.17 -26.28 9.91
N SER A 42 -50.94 -27.61 10.00
CA SER A 42 -49.60 -28.12 10.29
C SER A 42 -48.62 -27.88 9.14
N GLU A 43 -49.06 -28.07 7.89
CA GLU A 43 -48.23 -27.81 6.70
C GLU A 43 -47.87 -26.33 6.59
N LEU A 44 -48.82 -25.43 6.87
CA LEU A 44 -48.59 -23.98 6.89
C LEU A 44 -47.57 -23.57 7.95
N SER A 45 -47.62 -24.17 9.15
CA SER A 45 -46.65 -23.90 10.22
C SER A 45 -45.23 -24.30 9.81
N VAL A 46 -45.07 -25.48 9.20
CA VAL A 46 -43.76 -25.95 8.72
C VAL A 46 -43.23 -25.05 7.61
N ALA A 47 -44.05 -24.73 6.61
CA ALA A 47 -43.65 -23.84 5.51
C ALA A 47 -43.28 -22.44 6.02
N TYR A 48 -43.96 -21.93 7.05
CA TYR A 48 -43.63 -20.66 7.68
C TYR A 48 -42.26 -20.70 8.37
N GLU A 49 -41.96 -21.76 9.11
CA GLU A 49 -40.65 -21.93 9.75
C GLU A 49 -39.51 -22.03 8.73
N GLU A 50 -39.71 -22.77 7.65
CA GLU A 50 -38.75 -22.87 6.54
C GLU A 50 -38.52 -21.52 5.86
N LEU A 51 -39.58 -20.74 5.63
CA LEU A 51 -39.49 -19.39 5.05
C LEU A 51 -38.67 -18.45 5.95
N VAL A 52 -38.89 -18.49 7.27
CA VAL A 52 -38.13 -17.67 8.23
C VAL A 52 -36.64 -18.06 8.21
N LYS A 53 -36.33 -19.36 8.17
CA LYS A 53 -34.94 -19.83 8.04
C LYS A 53 -34.31 -19.36 6.73
N ALA A 54 -35.01 -19.49 5.61
CA ALA A 54 -34.54 -19.06 4.30
C ALA A 54 -34.27 -17.54 4.26
N LYS A 55 -35.14 -16.72 4.86
CA LYS A 55 -34.91 -15.26 4.98
C LYS A 55 -33.64 -14.94 5.76
N ARG A 56 -33.42 -15.61 6.89
CA ARG A 56 -32.22 -15.39 7.70
C ARG A 56 -30.94 -15.81 6.96
N CYS A 57 -30.97 -16.94 6.26
CA CYS A 57 -29.85 -17.36 5.41
C CYS A 57 -29.58 -16.34 4.29
N LYS A 58 -30.63 -15.82 3.66
CA LYS A 58 -30.52 -14.78 2.63
C LYS A 58 -29.84 -13.53 3.19
N GLU A 59 -30.26 -13.05 4.36
CA GLU A 59 -29.66 -11.86 5.00
C GLU A 59 -28.16 -12.03 5.27
N ILE A 60 -27.74 -13.23 5.71
CA ILE A 60 -26.31 -13.53 5.93
C ILE A 60 -25.53 -13.46 4.61
N VAL A 61 -26.04 -14.09 3.55
CA VAL A 61 -25.39 -14.07 2.23
C VAL A 61 -25.33 -12.66 1.63
N GLU A 62 -26.37 -11.84 1.83
CA GLU A 62 -26.36 -10.43 1.40
C GLU A 62 -25.31 -9.60 2.15
N GLN A 63 -25.13 -9.84 3.46
CA GLN A 63 -24.06 -9.19 4.23
C GLN A 63 -22.67 -9.59 3.74
N ASP A 64 -22.44 -10.88 3.48
CA ASP A 64 -21.18 -11.38 2.93
C ASP A 64 -20.89 -10.78 1.55
N LEU A 65 -21.91 -10.70 0.68
CA LEU A 65 -21.79 -10.12 -0.65
C LEU A 65 -21.38 -8.64 -0.59
N ASN A 66 -22.00 -7.86 0.29
CA ASN A 66 -21.63 -6.45 0.51
C ASN A 66 -20.19 -6.33 1.02
N GLY A 67 -19.75 -7.25 1.90
CA GLY A 67 -18.37 -7.30 2.37
C GLY A 67 -17.37 -7.54 1.23
N PHE A 68 -17.67 -8.49 0.34
CA PHE A 68 -16.84 -8.76 -0.84
C PHE A 68 -16.82 -7.59 -1.82
N GLU A 69 -17.94 -6.87 -2.00
CA GLU A 69 -18.00 -5.69 -2.86
C GLU A 69 -17.08 -4.57 -2.36
N VAL A 70 -17.08 -4.30 -1.04
CA VAL A 70 -16.15 -3.33 -0.43
C VAL A 70 -14.70 -3.77 -0.60
N GLN A 71 -14.40 -5.04 -0.38
CA GLN A 71 -13.04 -5.57 -0.55
C GLN A 71 -12.57 -5.45 -2.01
N LEU A 72 -13.46 -5.69 -2.97
CA LEU A 72 -13.18 -5.52 -4.39
C LEU A 72 -12.84 -4.07 -4.72
N MET A 73 -13.65 -3.10 -4.28
CA MET A 73 -13.39 -1.67 -4.51
C MET A 73 -12.04 -1.21 -3.93
N LEU A 74 -11.68 -1.68 -2.72
CA LEU A 74 -10.39 -1.38 -2.12
C LEU A 74 -9.23 -1.97 -2.93
N SER A 75 -9.38 -3.20 -3.43
CA SER A 75 -8.37 -3.85 -4.28
C SER A 75 -8.22 -3.13 -5.62
N GLU A 76 -9.31 -2.68 -6.23
CA GLU A 76 -9.29 -1.92 -7.48
C GLU A 76 -8.57 -0.58 -7.32
N ALA A 77 -8.86 0.17 -6.24
CA ALA A 77 -8.18 1.43 -5.94
C ALA A 77 -6.67 1.23 -5.68
N SER A 78 -6.30 0.14 -4.98
CA SER A 78 -4.90 -0.23 -4.76
C SER A 78 -4.17 -0.53 -6.07
N ASN A 79 -4.80 -1.30 -6.96
CA ASN A 79 -4.26 -1.60 -8.29
C ASN A 79 -4.07 -0.33 -9.13
N GLN A 80 -5.07 0.55 -9.19
CA GLN A 80 -4.95 1.83 -9.91
C GLN A 80 -3.78 2.67 -9.39
N THR A 81 -3.58 2.70 -8.07
CA THR A 81 -2.44 3.40 -7.46
C THR A 81 -1.09 2.78 -7.85
N LEU A 82 -1.02 1.45 -7.87
CA LEU A 82 0.18 0.73 -8.32
C LEU A 82 0.48 0.97 -9.80
N GLU A 83 -0.52 0.95 -10.66
CA GLU A 83 -0.38 1.23 -12.10
C GLU A 83 0.14 2.65 -12.36
N ALA A 84 -0.37 3.64 -11.62
CA ALA A 84 0.11 5.02 -11.70
C ALA A 84 1.60 5.13 -11.27
N ARG A 85 1.98 4.44 -10.19
CA ARG A 85 3.39 4.40 -9.72
C ARG A 85 4.32 3.72 -10.72
N VAL A 86 3.89 2.61 -11.32
CA VAL A 86 4.67 1.91 -12.35
C VAL A 86 4.88 2.81 -13.56
N SER A 87 3.83 3.51 -14.00
CA SER A 87 3.92 4.47 -15.11
C SER A 87 4.93 5.58 -14.82
N LEU A 88 4.87 6.18 -13.62
CA LEU A 88 5.81 7.21 -13.20
C LEU A 88 7.26 6.70 -13.17
N ILE A 89 7.49 5.50 -12.62
CA ILE A 89 8.83 4.89 -12.59
C ILE A 89 9.33 4.65 -14.02
N GLN A 90 8.46 4.20 -14.94
CA GLN A 90 8.81 3.98 -16.34
C GLN A 90 9.26 5.29 -17.03
N ASP A 91 8.58 6.40 -16.73
CA ASP A 91 8.94 7.73 -17.23
C ASP A 91 10.32 8.16 -16.69
N HIS A 92 10.57 7.99 -15.39
CA HIS A 92 11.88 8.28 -14.79
C HIS A 92 13.00 7.42 -15.38
N ILE A 93 12.79 6.12 -15.58
CA ILE A 93 13.75 5.22 -16.22
C ILE A 93 14.07 5.71 -17.64
N SER A 94 13.04 6.12 -18.38
CA SER A 94 13.20 6.64 -19.74
C SER A 94 14.00 7.94 -19.78
N ALA A 95 13.73 8.87 -18.85
CA ALA A 95 14.46 10.12 -18.71
C ALA A 95 15.94 9.87 -18.39
N VAL A 96 16.22 9.08 -17.35
CA VAL A 96 17.60 8.70 -16.97
C VAL A 96 18.32 7.98 -18.10
N GLY A 97 17.61 7.13 -18.86
CA GLY A 97 18.16 6.46 -20.04
C GLY A 97 18.58 7.44 -21.13
N SER A 98 17.80 8.49 -21.37
CA SER A 98 18.13 9.56 -22.33
C SER A 98 19.35 10.37 -21.88
N ASP A 99 19.41 10.74 -20.60
CA ASP A 99 20.54 11.47 -20.02
C ASP A 99 21.84 10.66 -20.15
N LEU A 100 21.77 9.35 -19.87
CA LEU A 100 22.91 8.45 -20.00
C LEU A 100 23.45 8.38 -21.43
N GLU A 101 22.58 8.23 -22.44
CA GLU A 101 23.04 8.21 -23.83
C GLU A 101 23.62 9.56 -24.27
N THR A 102 23.12 10.67 -23.74
CA THR A 102 23.69 12.01 -23.98
C THR A 102 25.11 12.11 -23.42
N LEU A 103 25.30 11.76 -22.15
CA LEU A 103 26.61 11.77 -21.49
C LEU A 103 27.63 10.85 -22.19
N LYS A 104 27.17 9.70 -22.67
CA LYS A 104 28.01 8.77 -23.43
C LYS A 104 28.46 9.34 -24.78
N CYS A 105 27.60 10.11 -25.46
CA CYS A 105 27.99 10.81 -26.68
C CYS A 105 29.01 11.93 -26.38
N GLU A 106 28.81 12.68 -25.29
CA GLU A 106 29.75 13.72 -24.85
C GLU A 106 31.11 13.13 -24.44
N GLU A 107 31.12 12.03 -23.69
CA GLU A 107 32.34 11.31 -23.31
C GLU A 107 33.12 10.85 -24.55
N ALA A 108 32.43 10.26 -25.53
CA ALA A 108 33.05 9.86 -26.80
C ALA A 108 33.67 11.05 -27.54
N ALA A 109 32.98 12.20 -27.59
CA ALA A 109 33.47 13.42 -28.23
C ALA A 109 34.71 13.99 -27.52
N LEU A 110 34.71 14.05 -26.18
CA LEU A 110 35.86 14.49 -25.38
C LEU A 110 37.06 13.57 -25.56
N ARG A 111 36.82 12.26 -25.61
CA ARG A 111 37.87 11.26 -25.86
C ARG A 111 38.51 11.45 -27.23
N GLU A 112 37.71 11.69 -28.27
CA GLU A 112 38.23 11.96 -29.62
C GLU A 112 39.03 13.27 -29.66
N GLN A 113 38.53 14.33 -29.02
CA GLN A 113 39.24 15.60 -28.91
C GLN A 113 40.59 15.44 -28.21
N PHE A 114 40.65 14.64 -27.14
CA PHE A 114 41.90 14.32 -26.46
C PHE A 114 42.89 13.62 -27.40
N PHE A 115 42.47 12.60 -28.15
CA PHE A 115 43.33 11.93 -29.12
C PHE A 115 43.86 12.89 -30.19
N HIS A 116 42.99 13.76 -30.71
CA HIS A 116 43.39 14.77 -31.68
C HIS A 116 44.47 15.71 -31.12
N ASN A 117 44.28 16.20 -29.90
CA ASN A 117 45.25 17.07 -29.22
C ASN A 117 46.58 16.37 -28.98
N MET A 118 46.56 15.11 -28.52
CA MET A 118 47.77 14.32 -28.29
C MET A 118 48.54 14.07 -29.58
N LEU A 119 47.86 13.72 -30.69
CA LEU A 119 48.49 13.54 -31.99
C LEU A 119 49.13 14.84 -32.50
N HIS A 120 48.43 15.96 -32.35
CA HIS A 120 48.95 17.28 -32.70
C HIS A 120 50.20 17.66 -31.89
N MET A 121 50.17 17.46 -30.56
CA MET A 121 51.34 17.68 -29.70
C MET A 121 52.52 16.78 -30.07
N ASN A 122 52.27 15.48 -30.28
CA ASN A 122 53.31 14.54 -30.74
C ASN A 122 53.93 14.98 -32.07
N GLY A 123 53.11 15.52 -32.99
CA GLY A 123 53.60 16.11 -34.24
C GLY A 123 54.50 17.33 -34.01
N LYS A 124 54.16 18.23 -33.08
CA LYS A 124 54.99 19.37 -32.70
C LYS A 124 56.32 18.95 -32.06
N ILE A 125 56.30 17.96 -31.16
CA ILE A 125 57.51 17.42 -30.52
C ILE A 125 58.47 16.87 -31.58
N ARG A 126 57.96 16.09 -32.54
CA ARG A 126 58.80 15.54 -33.62
C ARG A 126 59.44 16.64 -34.46
N LYS A 127 58.67 17.66 -34.87
CA LYS A 127 59.20 18.81 -35.62
C LYS A 127 60.28 19.58 -34.84
N PHE A 128 60.09 19.74 -33.54
CA PHE A 128 61.07 20.40 -32.68
C PHE A 128 62.37 19.58 -32.59
N GLN A 129 62.27 18.26 -32.41
CA GLN A 129 63.43 17.36 -32.40
C GLN A 129 64.17 17.38 -33.75
N GLU A 130 63.45 17.38 -34.86
CA GLU A 130 64.03 17.52 -36.22
C GLU A 130 64.79 18.85 -36.36
N SER A 131 64.24 19.96 -35.86
CA SER A 131 64.88 21.28 -35.89
C SER A 131 66.20 21.32 -35.11
N ILE A 132 66.28 20.64 -33.96
CA ILE A 132 67.53 20.54 -33.17
C ILE A 132 68.60 19.79 -33.97
N VAL A 133 68.25 18.64 -34.54
CA VAL A 133 69.19 17.81 -35.33
C VAL A 133 69.71 18.56 -36.56
N THR A 134 68.89 19.43 -37.18
CA THR A 134 69.36 20.27 -38.28
C THR A 134 70.29 21.40 -37.83
N CYS A 135 70.11 21.97 -36.63
CA CYS A 135 71.01 23.00 -36.10
C CYS A 135 72.41 22.45 -35.78
N ASP A 136 72.52 21.22 -35.27
CA ASP A 136 73.81 20.57 -34.97
C ASP A 136 74.67 20.31 -36.24
N ILE A 137 74.08 20.37 -37.45
CA ILE A 137 74.79 20.20 -38.72
C ILE A 137 75.35 21.53 -39.25
N ASP A 138 74.76 22.67 -38.87
CA ASP A 138 75.18 24.01 -39.33
C ASP A 138 76.15 24.70 -38.35
N GLU A 139 76.36 24.18 -37.13
CA GLU A 139 77.17 24.80 -36.07
C GLU A 139 78.69 24.48 -36.13
N VAL A 140 79.22 24.13 -37.30
CA VAL A 140 80.69 23.97 -37.50
C VAL A 140 81.35 25.27 -37.96
N ASP A 141 80.62 26.37 -38.21
CA ASP A 141 81.24 27.64 -38.56
C ASP A 141 80.51 28.84 -37.99
N CYS A 142 80.88 29.24 -36.76
CA CYS A 142 81.30 30.61 -36.45
C CYS A 142 81.54 30.78 -34.95
N THR A 143 82.81 30.97 -34.62
CA THR A 143 83.30 31.38 -33.30
C THR A 143 82.92 32.82 -32.94
N ALA A 144 82.62 32.99 -31.66
CA ALA A 144 82.85 34.17 -30.81
C ALA A 144 81.97 35.42 -30.99
N SER A 145 81.17 35.70 -29.95
CA SER A 145 81.23 37.00 -29.26
C SER A 145 80.58 36.89 -27.89
N ARG A 146 81.36 37.16 -26.84
CA ARG A 146 80.89 37.45 -25.48
C ARG A 146 80.46 38.91 -25.46
N ASP A 147 79.29 39.21 -24.90
CA ASP A 147 79.13 40.42 -24.11
C ASP A 147 78.05 40.25 -23.04
N GLU A 148 78.43 40.52 -21.80
CA GLU A 148 77.55 40.55 -20.63
C GLU A 148 76.74 41.85 -20.67
N SER A 149 75.41 41.73 -20.82
CA SER A 149 74.52 42.88 -20.68
C SER A 149 73.77 42.79 -19.34
N GLN A 150 74.22 43.63 -18.41
CA GLN A 150 73.65 43.87 -17.09
C GLN A 150 72.23 44.47 -17.24
N VAL A 151 71.19 43.66 -17.03
CA VAL A 151 69.79 44.11 -17.03
C VAL A 151 69.44 44.64 -15.64
N ILE A 152 69.39 45.96 -15.51
CA ILE A 152 68.79 46.67 -14.38
C ILE A 152 67.28 46.40 -14.46
N MET A 153 66.75 45.57 -13.55
CA MET A 153 65.32 45.35 -13.35
C MET A 153 64.66 46.70 -13.02
N LYS A 154 63.70 47.13 -13.84
CA LYS A 154 62.90 48.33 -13.61
C LYS A 154 61.90 48.05 -12.49
N GLU A 155 61.96 48.86 -11.44
CA GLU A 155 61.08 48.86 -10.26
C GLU A 155 59.57 48.85 -10.61
N ASN A 156 59.19 49.39 -11.79
CA ASN A 156 57.82 49.43 -12.28
C ASN A 156 57.20 48.05 -12.65
N ASP A 157 57.99 47.06 -13.08
CA ASP A 157 57.45 45.74 -13.47
C ASP A 157 57.08 44.89 -12.22
N ALA A 158 57.77 45.12 -11.10
CA ALA A 158 57.48 44.44 -9.83
C ALA A 158 56.19 44.96 -9.18
N GLU A 159 55.90 46.26 -9.33
CA GLU A 159 54.72 46.90 -8.75
C GLU A 159 53.44 46.54 -9.52
N VAL A 160 53.53 46.38 -10.85
CA VAL A 160 52.45 45.84 -11.68
C VAL A 160 52.16 44.38 -11.32
N ALA A 161 53.20 43.55 -11.16
CA ALA A 161 53.05 42.15 -10.75
C ALA A 161 52.44 42.00 -9.34
N LEU A 162 52.73 42.92 -8.42
CA LEU A 162 52.12 42.96 -7.09
C LEU A 162 50.64 43.33 -7.15
N CYS A 163 50.25 44.31 -7.96
CA CYS A 163 48.84 44.68 -8.17
C CYS A 163 48.02 43.53 -8.78
N ASP A 164 48.57 42.81 -9.77
CA ASP A 164 47.91 41.64 -10.37
C ASP A 164 47.75 40.49 -9.35
N LEU A 165 48.76 40.30 -8.50
CA LEU A 165 48.71 39.32 -7.41
C LEU A 165 47.68 39.69 -6.34
N GLU A 166 47.57 40.96 -5.99
CA GLU A 166 46.57 41.46 -5.04
C GLU A 166 45.15 41.30 -5.60
N SER A 167 44.95 41.58 -6.89
CA SER A 167 43.66 41.39 -7.56
C SER A 167 43.26 39.90 -7.60
N THR A 168 44.19 39.01 -7.90
CA THR A 168 43.92 37.56 -7.87
C THR A 168 43.65 37.04 -6.46
N LEU A 169 44.32 37.58 -5.44
CA LEU A 169 44.06 37.22 -4.04
C LEU A 169 42.65 37.64 -3.60
N VAL A 170 42.18 38.82 -4.01
CA VAL A 170 40.81 39.28 -3.75
C VAL A 170 39.79 38.37 -4.45
N GLU A 171 40.03 37.99 -5.70
CA GLU A 171 39.16 37.08 -6.45
C GLU A 171 39.07 35.70 -5.79
N VAL A 172 40.21 35.12 -5.40
CA VAL A 172 40.27 33.85 -4.67
C VAL A 172 39.54 33.95 -3.33
N THR A 173 39.71 35.06 -2.60
CA THR A 173 39.03 35.27 -1.32
C THR A 173 37.50 35.35 -1.49
N SER A 174 37.03 36.00 -2.56
CA SER A 174 35.62 36.06 -2.93
C SER A 174 35.06 34.67 -3.27
N GLN A 175 35.80 33.88 -4.06
CA GLN A 175 35.40 32.53 -4.44
C GLN A 175 35.30 31.61 -3.22
N ILE A 176 36.26 31.68 -2.29
CA ILE A 176 36.26 30.93 -1.03
C ILE A 176 35.04 31.30 -0.17
N ALA A 177 34.69 32.59 -0.10
CA ALA A 177 33.52 33.02 0.66
C ALA A 177 32.22 32.42 0.09
N LYS A 178 32.08 32.42 -1.23
CA LYS A 178 30.93 31.84 -1.93
C LYS A 178 30.82 30.33 -1.71
N GLU A 179 31.91 29.58 -1.90
CA GLU A 179 31.93 28.13 -1.64
C GLU A 179 31.61 27.80 -0.18
N ASN A 180 32.05 28.63 0.78
CA ASN A 180 31.76 28.41 2.19
C ASN A 180 30.27 28.63 2.52
N GLU A 181 29.60 29.58 1.86
CA GLU A 181 28.15 29.75 1.97
C GLU A 181 27.38 28.55 1.39
N GLU A 182 27.80 28.08 0.21
CA GLU A 182 27.23 26.89 -0.44
C GLU A 182 27.40 25.64 0.44
N TYR A 183 28.59 25.44 1.02
CA TYR A 183 28.87 24.35 1.95
C TYR A 183 27.99 24.39 3.20
N GLN A 184 27.74 25.58 3.78
CA GLN A 184 26.83 25.71 4.91
C GLN A 184 25.38 25.37 4.54
N ALA A 185 24.92 25.78 3.36
CA ALA A 185 23.59 25.44 2.85
C ALA A 185 23.46 23.92 2.66
N GLU A 186 24.49 23.28 2.11
CA GLU A 186 24.52 21.83 1.93
C GLU A 186 24.56 21.07 3.26
N GLN A 187 25.29 21.56 4.27
CA GLN A 187 25.28 20.99 5.62
C GLN A 187 23.88 21.02 6.25
N LYS A 188 23.11 22.09 6.00
CA LYS A 188 21.72 22.22 6.47
C LYS A 188 20.81 21.23 5.73
N ASN A 189 20.98 21.07 4.42
CA ASN A 189 20.25 20.08 3.63
C ASN A 189 20.55 18.65 4.10
N TYR A 190 21.82 18.32 4.36
CA TYR A 190 22.22 17.03 4.89
C TYR A 190 21.52 16.70 6.21
N LYS A 191 21.51 17.64 7.17
CA LYS A 191 20.79 17.46 8.46
C LYS A 191 19.30 17.24 8.26
N ASN A 192 18.67 17.95 7.32
CA ASN A 192 17.25 17.80 7.01
C ASN A 192 16.96 16.41 6.41
N VAL A 193 17.75 15.98 5.44
CA VAL A 193 17.62 14.65 4.80
C VAL A 193 17.84 13.53 5.83
N GLN A 194 18.83 13.68 6.72
CA GLN A 194 19.07 12.72 7.79
C GLN A 194 17.87 12.59 8.73
N GLN A 195 17.23 13.71 9.08
CA GLN A 195 16.02 13.69 9.91
C GLN A 195 14.84 13.01 9.19
N GLN A 196 14.65 13.29 7.90
CA GLN A 196 13.61 12.65 7.10
C GLN A 196 13.83 11.13 6.97
N LEU A 197 15.09 10.70 6.86
CA LEU A 197 15.43 9.27 6.83
C LEU A 197 15.03 8.58 8.14
N ILE A 198 15.37 9.17 9.29
CA ILE A 198 15.00 8.64 10.61
C ILE A 198 13.47 8.52 10.75
N ASP A 199 12.73 9.54 10.31
CA ASP A 199 11.27 9.51 10.34
C ASP A 199 10.68 8.45 9.40
N CYS A 200 11.30 8.24 8.23
CA CYS A 200 10.89 7.20 7.29
C CYS A 200 11.14 5.80 7.85
N GLU A 201 12.30 5.56 8.47
CA GLU A 201 12.63 4.29 9.14
C GLU A 201 11.63 3.97 10.26
N ARG A 202 11.25 4.97 11.06
CA ARG A 202 10.21 4.82 12.10
C ARG A 202 8.86 4.43 11.50
N LYS A 203 8.46 5.07 10.40
CA LYS A 203 7.21 4.74 9.69
C LYS A 203 7.23 3.33 9.10
N VAL A 204 8.34 2.90 8.51
CA VAL A 204 8.51 1.54 7.98
C VAL A 204 8.42 0.50 9.09
N SER A 205 9.06 0.76 10.24
CA SER A 205 8.97 -0.12 11.42
C SER A 205 7.53 -0.25 11.92
N LEU A 206 6.81 0.87 12.02
CA LEU A 206 5.39 0.89 12.41
C LEU A 206 4.51 0.13 11.42
N MET A 207 4.72 0.34 10.11
CA MET A 207 4.01 -0.39 9.06
C MET A 207 4.27 -1.90 9.17
N GLY A 208 5.50 -2.31 9.48
CA GLY A 208 5.86 -3.71 9.72
C GLY A 208 5.08 -4.32 10.88
N MET A 209 4.91 -3.58 11.99
CA MET A 209 4.08 -4.03 13.12
C MET A 209 2.61 -4.15 12.73
N ILE A 210 2.06 -3.19 11.99
CA ILE A 210 0.67 -3.24 11.51
C ILE A 210 0.47 -4.48 10.65
N VAL A 211 1.33 -4.73 9.66
CA VAL A 211 1.22 -5.91 8.78
C VAL A 211 1.26 -7.21 9.58
N MET A 212 2.14 -7.31 10.57
CA MET A 212 2.20 -8.47 11.47
C MET A 212 0.90 -8.66 12.25
N LEU A 213 0.40 -7.61 12.90
CA LEU A 213 -0.87 -7.62 13.64
C LEU A 213 -2.06 -7.96 12.75
N THR A 214 -2.13 -7.37 11.55
CA THR A 214 -3.20 -7.67 10.58
C THR A 214 -3.16 -9.12 10.16
N LYS A 215 -1.97 -9.70 9.98
CA LYS A 215 -1.81 -11.12 9.67
C LYS A 215 -2.26 -12.02 10.82
N GLU A 216 -1.86 -11.71 12.06
CA GLU A 216 -2.31 -12.46 13.25
C GLU A 216 -3.84 -12.39 13.43
N LEU A 217 -4.44 -11.22 13.20
CA LEU A 217 -5.90 -11.03 13.21
C LEU A 217 -6.59 -11.86 12.10
N LEU A 218 -5.99 -11.91 10.91
CA LEU A 218 -6.48 -12.72 9.79
C LEU A 218 -6.41 -14.21 10.13
N ASP A 219 -5.31 -14.68 10.72
CA ASP A 219 -5.16 -16.08 11.13
C ASP A 219 -6.16 -16.47 12.24
N LEU A 220 -6.42 -15.57 13.18
CA LEU A 220 -7.47 -15.73 14.22
C LEU A 220 -8.87 -15.78 13.63
N THR A 221 -9.18 -14.92 12.66
CA THR A 221 -10.50 -14.89 12.00
C THR A 221 -10.72 -16.07 11.04
N ILE A 222 -9.64 -16.66 10.49
CA ILE A 222 -9.69 -17.91 9.70
C ILE A 222 -9.92 -19.15 10.59
N TYR A 223 -9.59 -19.09 11.88
CA TYR A 223 -9.87 -20.14 12.86
C TYR A 223 -11.18 -19.84 13.61
N PRO A 224 -12.34 -20.05 12.94
CA PRO A 224 -12.95 -21.38 13.01
C PRO A 224 -13.59 -21.87 11.69
N TYR A 225 -13.14 -21.44 10.50
CA TYR A 225 -13.74 -21.92 9.24
C TYR A 225 -13.16 -23.24 8.72
N LYS A 226 -11.90 -23.56 9.05
CA LYS A 226 -11.28 -24.83 8.59
C LYS A 226 -11.65 -26.06 9.41
N TYR A 227 -12.18 -25.90 10.64
CA TYR A 227 -12.63 -27.02 11.47
C TYR A 227 -14.15 -27.04 11.77
N SER A 228 -14.89 -25.96 11.49
CA SER A 228 -16.36 -25.94 11.73
C SER A 228 -17.19 -26.65 10.66
N ILE A 229 -16.64 -26.93 9.47
CA ILE A 229 -17.37 -27.71 8.45
C ILE A 229 -17.61 -29.16 8.92
N VAL A 230 -16.84 -29.66 9.89
CA VAL A 230 -17.01 -31.01 10.45
C VAL A 230 -17.86 -31.01 11.74
N PHE A 231 -18.04 -29.87 12.42
CA PHE A 231 -18.68 -29.84 13.76
C PHE A 231 -20.10 -29.27 13.80
N ILE A 232 -20.61 -28.61 12.76
CA ILE A 232 -22.01 -28.10 12.72
C ILE A 232 -23.02 -29.23 12.40
N VAL A 233 -22.77 -30.44 12.91
CA VAL A 233 -23.76 -31.54 12.99
C VAL A 233 -24.01 -31.96 14.44
N LEU A 234 -23.20 -31.55 15.43
CA LEU A 234 -23.38 -31.99 16.80
C LEU A 234 -23.21 -30.83 17.81
N VAL A 235 -24.36 -30.33 18.27
CA VAL A 235 -24.63 -29.75 19.60
C VAL A 235 -23.65 -28.68 20.11
N VAL A 236 -24.09 -27.42 20.16
CA VAL A 236 -23.40 -26.34 20.90
C VAL A 236 -23.89 -26.32 22.36
N PRO A 237 -23.04 -26.60 23.38
CA PRO A 237 -23.35 -26.31 24.78
C PRO A 237 -22.81 -24.93 25.15
N SER A 238 -23.54 -24.24 26.03
CA SER A 238 -23.33 -22.90 26.62
C SER A 238 -21.96 -22.64 27.33
N SER A 239 -20.99 -23.54 27.20
CA SER A 239 -19.66 -23.44 27.82
C SER A 239 -18.65 -22.55 27.05
N TYR A 240 -18.95 -22.20 25.79
CA TYR A 240 -18.03 -21.40 24.96
C TYR A 240 -18.14 -19.89 25.20
N SER A 241 -19.29 -19.39 25.63
CA SER A 241 -19.50 -17.95 25.87
C SER A 241 -18.64 -17.43 27.03
N SER A 242 -18.53 -18.20 28.13
CA SER A 242 -17.77 -17.75 29.29
C SER A 242 -16.26 -17.73 29.06
N LYS A 243 -15.74 -18.62 28.20
CA LYS A 243 -14.32 -18.61 27.84
C LYS A 243 -13.97 -17.45 26.93
N LEU A 244 -14.83 -17.13 25.97
CA LEU A 244 -14.62 -15.99 25.07
C LEU A 244 -14.62 -14.67 25.85
N GLU A 245 -15.59 -14.50 26.76
CA GLU A 245 -15.72 -13.30 27.60
C GLU A 245 -14.49 -13.10 28.50
N VAL A 246 -14.00 -14.16 29.15
CA VAL A 246 -12.76 -14.10 29.94
C VAL A 246 -11.54 -13.75 29.10
N THR A 247 -11.48 -14.24 27.85
CA THR A 247 -10.34 -13.97 26.96
C THR A 247 -10.37 -12.52 26.45
N CYS A 248 -11.55 -11.99 26.12
CA CYS A 248 -11.71 -10.59 25.72
C CYS A 248 -11.41 -9.63 26.87
N SER A 249 -11.84 -9.93 28.10
CA SER A 249 -11.48 -9.13 29.27
C SER A 249 -9.99 -9.14 29.54
N SER A 250 -9.33 -10.31 29.47
CA SER A 250 -7.88 -10.43 29.64
C SER A 250 -7.10 -9.64 28.57
N LEU A 251 -7.57 -9.66 27.33
CA LEU A 251 -6.91 -8.93 26.23
C LEU A 251 -7.09 -7.41 26.37
N GLY A 252 -8.25 -6.96 26.85
CA GLY A 252 -8.50 -5.54 27.15
C GLY A 252 -7.58 -5.02 28.26
N GLU A 253 -7.39 -5.79 29.33
CA GLU A 253 -6.46 -5.45 30.41
C GLU A 253 -5.00 -5.42 29.92
N GLU A 254 -4.59 -6.38 29.07
CA GLU A 254 -3.23 -6.40 28.51
C GLU A 254 -2.97 -5.22 27.57
N LEU A 255 -3.94 -4.84 26.73
CA LEU A 255 -3.84 -3.67 25.87
C LEU A 255 -3.74 -2.38 26.68
N GLN A 256 -4.52 -2.24 27.75
CA GLN A 256 -4.47 -1.07 28.62
C GLN A 256 -3.10 -0.93 29.30
N VAL A 257 -2.51 -2.03 29.76
CA VAL A 257 -1.14 -2.05 30.31
C VAL A 257 -0.11 -1.65 29.26
N ARG A 258 -0.24 -2.11 28.01
CA ARG A 258 0.70 -1.80 26.92
C ARG A 258 0.53 -0.38 26.35
N CYS A 259 -0.64 0.21 26.47
CA CYS A 259 -0.91 1.61 26.08
C CYS A 259 -0.43 2.62 27.13
N THR A 260 -0.04 2.16 28.32
CA THR A 260 0.53 3.01 29.36
C THR A 260 2.04 3.19 29.13
N CYS A 261 2.52 4.43 29.02
CA CYS A 261 3.93 4.70 28.82
C CYS A 261 4.76 4.28 30.07
N PRO A 262 5.79 3.41 29.95
CA PRO A 262 6.56 2.96 31.11
C PRO A 262 7.45 4.04 31.73
N GLY A 263 7.66 5.18 31.06
CA GLY A 263 8.45 6.30 31.58
C GLY A 263 7.64 7.35 32.35
N CYS A 264 6.40 7.66 31.92
CA CYS A 264 5.56 8.71 32.53
C CYS A 264 4.21 8.21 33.05
N HIS A 265 3.90 6.92 32.91
CA HIS A 265 2.68 6.24 33.37
C HIS A 265 1.35 6.87 32.89
N LEU A 266 1.39 7.71 31.85
CA LEU A 266 0.20 8.24 31.22
C LEU A 266 -0.40 7.22 30.25
N ASP A 267 -1.72 7.13 30.27
CA ASP A 267 -2.51 6.29 29.39
C ASP A 267 -2.65 6.99 28.02
N ASN A 268 -2.10 6.38 26.97
CA ASN A 268 -2.09 6.97 25.63
C ASN A 268 -3.33 6.60 24.80
N VAL A 269 -4.32 5.92 25.37
CA VAL A 269 -5.52 5.43 24.66
C VAL A 269 -6.26 6.55 23.91
N ASP A 270 -6.35 7.75 24.48
CA ASP A 270 -7.00 8.91 23.84
C ASP A 270 -6.19 9.42 22.63
N SER A 271 -4.86 9.45 22.73
CA SER A 271 -3.98 9.81 21.61
C SER A 271 -4.02 8.79 20.47
N PHE A 272 -4.19 7.50 20.78
CA PHE A 272 -4.41 6.46 19.77
C PHE A 272 -5.75 6.63 19.04
N SER A 273 -6.81 6.99 19.78
CA SER A 273 -8.14 7.23 19.22
C SER A 273 -8.15 8.45 18.28
N GLU A 274 -7.42 9.51 18.62
CA GLU A 274 -7.27 10.71 17.80
C GLU A 274 -6.43 10.45 16.53
N ILE A 275 -5.42 9.59 16.61
CA ILE A 275 -4.62 9.18 15.43
C ILE A 275 -5.45 8.31 14.48
N LEU A 276 -6.27 7.38 15.01
CA LEU A 276 -7.17 6.56 14.19
C LEU A 276 -8.25 7.41 13.50
N ALA A 277 -8.85 8.37 14.21
CA ALA A 277 -9.86 9.28 13.64
C ALA A 277 -9.30 10.22 12.56
N ASN A 278 -7.99 10.49 12.57
CA ASN A 278 -7.31 11.30 11.54
C ASN A 278 -6.79 10.47 10.36
N LEU A 279 -6.73 9.14 10.47
CA LEU A 279 -6.41 8.22 9.37
C LEU A 279 -7.62 7.91 8.48
N GLU A 280 -8.84 8.14 8.98
CA GLU A 280 -10.12 7.94 8.25
C GLU A 280 -10.59 9.18 7.48
N ARG A 281 -9.79 10.25 7.43
CA ARG A 281 -10.11 11.53 6.77
C ARG A 281 -9.17 11.80 5.60
#